data_AF-A0A960MXR3-F1
#
_entry.id   AF-A0A960MXR3-F1
#
_cell.length_a   1.000
_cell.length_b   1.000
_cell.length_c   1.000
_cell.angle_alpha   90.00
_cell.angle_beta   90.00
_cell.angle_gamma   90.00
#
_symmetry.space_group_name_H-M   'P 1'
#
loop_
_entity.id
_entity.type
_entity.pdbx_description
1 polymer ?
#
loop_
_entity_poly.entity_id
_entity_poly.type
_entity_poly.pdbx_seq_one_letter_code
_entity_poly.pdbx_strand_id
1 'polypeptide(L)'
;MLPFSPATPEALDDFMTRPCDGVLEALRRTEGDLAVFGAGGKMGFHLALMLQKAVEALGQSGSRRVTAVSRFGSAEARRRFEQRGIVTLSAD
;
A
#
# COMPACT_ATOMS: atom_id res chain seq x y z
N MET A 1 -7.67 16.52 21.23
CA MET A 1 -6.98 17.12 20.08
C MET A 1 -6.16 16.02 19.44
N LEU A 2 -6.45 15.62 18.18
CA LEU A 2 -5.55 14.71 17.48
C LEU A 2 -4.23 15.48 17.28
N PRO A 3 -3.07 14.97 17.73
CA PRO A 3 -1.80 15.72 17.75
C PRO A 3 -1.22 15.97 16.35
N PHE A 4 -1.98 15.68 15.29
CA PHE A 4 -1.54 15.74 13.91
C PHE A 4 -2.66 16.31 13.02
N SER A 5 -2.35 17.40 12.32
CA SER A 5 -3.21 18.01 11.30
C SER A 5 -2.41 18.07 9.99
N PRO A 6 -2.59 17.11 9.07
CA PRO A 6 -1.83 17.10 7.82
C PRO A 6 -2.23 18.31 6.96
N ALA A 7 -1.23 19.05 6.48
CA ALA A 7 -1.43 20.24 5.65
C ALA A 7 -1.60 19.92 4.15
N THR A 8 -1.29 18.68 3.72
CA THR A 8 -1.39 18.25 2.32
C THR A 8 -2.01 16.85 2.21
N PRO A 9 -2.62 16.50 1.05
CA PRO A 9 -3.09 15.14 0.78
C PRO A 9 -2.00 14.09 0.93
N GLU A 10 -0.76 14.39 0.53
CA GLU A 10 0.37 13.48 0.64
C GLU A 10 0.77 13.22 2.10
N ALA A 11 0.70 14.25 2.95
CA ALA A 11 0.95 14.12 4.38
C ALA A 11 -0.16 13.32 5.07
N LEU A 12 -1.41 13.49 4.63
CA LEU A 12 -2.54 12.68 5.10
C LEU A 12 -2.40 11.22 4.68
N ASP A 13 -2.07 10.97 3.41
CA ASP A 13 -1.81 9.63 2.88
C ASP A 13 -0.69 8.96 3.66
N ASP A 14 0.42 9.67 3.88
CA ASP A 14 1.56 9.15 4.64
C ASP A 14 1.13 8.71 6.05
N PHE A 15 0.38 9.56 6.74
CA PHE A 15 -0.12 9.29 8.08
C PHE A 15 -1.11 8.12 8.11
N MET A 16 -2.12 8.12 7.23
CA MET A 16 -3.16 7.09 7.18
C MET A 16 -2.63 5.72 6.80
N THR A 17 -1.47 5.66 6.13
CA THR A 17 -0.86 4.42 5.64
C THR A 17 0.23 3.88 6.56
N ARG A 18 0.42 4.46 7.76
CA ARG A 18 1.34 3.90 8.75
C ARG A 18 0.77 2.58 9.27
N PRO A 19 1.50 1.45 9.14
CA PRO A 19 1.02 0.19 9.68
C PRO A 19 1.04 0.25 11.21
N CYS A 20 -0.03 -0.24 11.83
CA CYS A 20 -0.05 -0.50 13.26
C CYS A 20 0.58 -1.87 13.56
N ASP A 21 0.86 -2.15 14.83
CA ASP A 21 1.46 -3.42 15.26
C ASP A 21 0.63 -4.65 14.83
N GLY A 22 -0.70 -4.51 14.80
CA GLY A 22 -1.58 -5.57 14.32
C GLY A 22 -1.36 -5.94 12.85
N VAL A 23 -1.06 -4.94 12.00
CA VAL A 23 -0.72 -5.18 10.58
C VAL A 23 0.63 -5.89 10.47
N LEU A 24 1.63 -5.44 11.25
CA LEU A 24 2.96 -6.06 11.26
C LEU A 24 2.89 -7.52 11.71
N GLU A 25 2.14 -7.80 12.77
CA GLU A 25 1.97 -9.17 13.28
C GLU A 25 1.21 -10.07 12.31
N ALA A 26 0.16 -9.56 11.67
CA ALA A 26 -0.55 -10.29 10.62
C ALA A 26 0.38 -10.68 9.47
N LEU A 27 1.26 -9.77 9.04
CA LEU A 27 2.22 -10.04 7.99
C LEU A 27 3.36 -10.98 8.41
N ARG A 28 3.78 -11.00 9.68
CA ARG A 28 4.74 -12.01 10.16
C ARG A 28 4.20 -13.43 10.08
N ARG A 29 2.89 -13.60 10.27
CA ARG A 29 2.20 -14.90 10.23
C ARG A 29 1.75 -15.34 8.84
N THR A 30 1.75 -14.40 7.90
CA THR A 30 1.44 -14.68 6.50
C THR A 30 2.76 -14.95 5.78
N GLU A 31 2.78 -15.87 4.82
CA GLU A 31 3.95 -16.15 3.96
C GLU A 31 3.66 -15.76 2.51
N GLY A 32 4.71 -15.52 1.72
CA GLY A 32 4.61 -15.22 0.29
C GLY A 32 4.23 -13.77 -0.06
N ASP A 33 4.03 -13.55 -1.35
CA ASP A 33 3.66 -12.26 -1.94
C ASP A 33 2.23 -11.83 -1.58
N LEU A 34 1.96 -10.53 -1.65
CA LEU A 34 0.67 -9.92 -1.31
C LEU A 34 0.00 -9.35 -2.56
N ALA A 35 -1.29 -9.59 -2.74
CA ALA A 35 -2.10 -9.02 -3.81
C ALA A 35 -3.30 -8.24 -3.26
N VAL A 36 -3.50 -7.02 -3.74
CA VAL A 36 -4.63 -6.15 -3.40
C VAL A 36 -5.55 -6.05 -4.61
N PHE A 37 -6.69 -6.73 -4.56
CA PHE A 37 -7.71 -6.65 -5.61
C PHE A 37 -8.59 -5.40 -5.44
N GLY A 38 -9.01 -4.82 -6.55
CA GLY A 38 -9.75 -3.55 -6.54
C GLY A 38 -8.89 -2.36 -6.10
N ALA A 39 -7.57 -2.43 -6.31
CA ALA A 39 -6.62 -1.44 -5.81
C ALA A 39 -6.90 0.00 -6.31
N GLY A 40 -7.46 0.16 -7.50
CA GLY A 40 -7.85 1.47 -8.06
C GLY A 40 -9.11 2.08 -7.45
N GLY A 41 -9.75 1.41 -6.48
CA GLY A 41 -10.90 1.93 -5.75
C GLY A 41 -10.51 2.96 -4.67
N LYS A 42 -11.50 3.38 -3.86
CA LYS A 42 -11.35 4.45 -2.86
C LYS A 42 -10.23 4.20 -1.85
N MET A 43 -10.11 2.97 -1.36
CA MET A 43 -9.16 2.61 -0.30
C MET A 43 -7.97 1.79 -0.80
N GLY A 44 -8.00 1.36 -2.05
CA GLY A 44 -7.06 0.35 -2.54
C GLY A 44 -5.62 0.86 -2.62
N PHE A 45 -5.42 2.14 -2.97
CA PHE A 45 -4.12 2.79 -2.91
C PHE A 45 -3.55 2.81 -1.50
N HIS A 46 -4.34 3.28 -0.52
CA HIS A 46 -3.89 3.38 0.87
C HIS A 46 -3.60 2.02 1.48
N LEU A 47 -4.41 1.00 1.19
CA LEU A 47 -4.15 -0.35 1.66
C LEU A 47 -2.84 -0.92 1.07
N ALA A 48 -2.65 -0.80 -0.25
CA ALA A 48 -1.42 -1.27 -0.89
C ALA A 48 -0.18 -0.54 -0.36
N LEU A 49 -0.27 0.77 -0.14
CA LEU A 49 0.82 1.55 0.44
C LEU A 49 1.11 1.19 1.90
N MET A 50 0.08 0.92 2.71
CA MET A 50 0.27 0.45 4.09
C MET A 50 0.96 -0.91 4.13
N LEU A 51 0.56 -1.84 3.25
CA LEU A 51 1.20 -3.15 3.15
C LEU A 51 2.66 -3.02 2.69
N GLN A 52 2.95 -2.17 1.71
CA GLN A 52 4.32 -1.90 1.26
C GLN A 52 5.21 -1.35 2.39
N LYS A 53 4.71 -0.36 3.13
CA LYS A 53 5.40 0.19 4.32
C LYS A 53 5.61 -0.87 5.40
N ALA A 54 4.66 -1.78 5.59
CA ALA A 54 4.77 -2.86 6.56
C ALA A 54 5.83 -3.90 6.13
N VAL A 55 5.89 -4.24 4.85
CA VAL A 55 6.93 -5.11 4.27
C VAL A 55 8.32 -4.49 4.46
N GLU A 56 8.45 -3.20 4.21
CA GLU A 56 9.70 -2.45 4.45
C GLU A 56 10.08 -2.44 5.94
N ALA A 57 9.12 -2.16 6.83
CA ALA A 57 9.35 -2.15 8.28
C ALA A 57 9.76 -3.53 8.84
N LEU A 58 9.33 -4.61 8.19
CA LEU A 58 9.71 -5.98 8.54
C LEU A 58 11.03 -6.43 7.89
N GLY A 59 11.67 -5.61 7.05
CA GLY A 59 12.88 -5.96 6.32
C GLY A 59 12.66 -7.03 5.24
N GLN A 60 11.43 -7.14 4.73
CA GLN A 60 11.01 -8.21 3.81
C GLN A 60 10.96 -7.78 2.34
N SER A 61 11.40 -6.57 1.99
CA SER A 61 11.31 -6.04 0.62
C SER A 61 12.02 -6.87 -0.46
N GLY A 62 12.99 -7.71 -0.07
CA GLY A 62 13.67 -8.63 -0.98
C GLY A 62 12.99 -10.00 -1.16
N SER A 63 12.08 -10.38 -0.27
CA SER A 63 11.44 -11.70 -0.23
C SER A 63 9.92 -11.66 -0.36
N ARG A 64 9.32 -10.46 -0.32
CA ARG A 64 7.88 -10.24 -0.38
C ARG A 64 7.53 -9.03 -1.25
N ARG A 65 6.71 -9.27 -2.27
CA ARG A 65 6.21 -8.26 -3.19
C ARG A 65 4.76 -7.89 -2.88
N VAL A 66 4.43 -6.60 -2.98
CA VAL A 66 3.05 -6.11 -2.98
C VAL A 66 2.60 -5.83 -4.41
N THR A 67 1.48 -6.42 -4.82
CA THR A 67 0.88 -6.26 -6.15
C THR A 67 -0.51 -5.64 -6.06
N ALA A 68 -0.71 -4.48 -6.68
CA ALA A 68 -1.98 -3.81 -6.84
C ALA A 68 -2.68 -4.28 -8.12
N VAL A 69 -3.84 -4.94 -7.97
CA VAL A 69 -4.63 -5.48 -9.08
C VAL A 69 -5.88 -4.62 -9.28
N SER A 70 -6.03 -4.03 -10.46
CA SER A 70 -7.20 -3.23 -10.82
C SER A 70 -7.27 -2.99 -12.31
N ARG A 71 -8.43 -2.54 -12.81
CA ARG A 71 -8.56 -2.08 -14.20
C ARG A 71 -7.71 -0.84 -14.52
N PHE A 72 -7.35 -0.07 -13.47
CA PHE A 72 -6.64 1.22 -13.54
C PHE A 72 -7.23 2.17 -14.60
N GLY A 73 -8.06 3.12 -14.17
CA GLY A 73 -8.74 4.05 -15.09
C GLY A 73 -7.83 5.01 -15.86
N SER A 74 -6.55 5.12 -15.51
CA SER A 74 -5.56 5.93 -16.22
C SER A 74 -4.12 5.48 -15.92
N ALA A 75 -3.18 5.87 -16.79
CA ALA A 75 -1.75 5.65 -16.54
C ALA A 75 -1.25 6.39 -15.29
N GLU A 76 -1.84 7.54 -14.96
CA GLU A 76 -1.50 8.27 -13.73
C GLU A 76 -1.94 7.52 -12.48
N ALA A 77 -3.15 6.95 -12.49
CA ALA A 77 -3.65 6.13 -11.40
C ALA A 77 -2.72 4.94 -11.13
N ARG A 78 -2.15 4.34 -12.18
CA ARG A 78 -1.15 3.27 -12.08
C ARG A 78 0.20 3.77 -11.56
N ARG A 79 0.74 4.86 -12.13
CA ARG A 79 2.04 5.46 -11.75
C ARG A 79 2.13 5.78 -10.26
N ARG A 80 1.02 6.19 -9.65
CA ARG A 80 0.96 6.49 -8.20
C ARG A 80 1.40 5.30 -7.33
N PHE A 81 1.12 4.07 -7.76
CA PHE A 81 1.56 2.84 -7.07
C PHE A 81 3.02 2.52 -7.38
N GLU A 82 3.39 2.56 -8.65
CA GLU A 82 4.74 2.20 -9.11
C GLU A 82 5.83 3.10 -8.49
N GLN A 83 5.54 4.39 -8.33
CA GLN A 83 6.43 5.35 -7.64
C GLN A 83 6.66 5.02 -6.17
N ARG A 84 5.84 4.16 -5.57
CA ARG A 84 5.97 3.68 -4.19
C ARG A 84 6.52 2.26 -4.11
N GLY A 85 7.08 1.73 -5.21
CA GLY A 85 7.63 0.38 -5.26
C GLY A 85 6.58 -0.73 -5.32
N ILE A 86 5.31 -0.38 -5.50
CA ILE A 86 4.21 -1.35 -5.58
C ILE A 86 4.06 -1.81 -7.03
N VAL A 87 4.09 -3.11 -7.25
CA VAL A 87 3.88 -3.69 -8.58
C VAL A 87 2.41 -3.55 -8.96
N THR A 88 2.11 -3.20 -10.20
CA THR A 88 0.72 -3.07 -10.67
C THR A 88 0.40 -4.11 -11.73
N LEU A 89 -0.77 -4.74 -11.62
CA LEU A 89 -1.30 -5.69 -12.59
C LEU A 89 -2.69 -5.24 -13.04
N SER A 90 -2.86 -5.05 -14.36
CA SER A 90 -4.17 -4.72 -14.92
C SER A 90 -5.02 -5.98 -15.09
N ALA A 91 -6.24 -5.98 -14.55
CA ALA A 91 -7.21 -7.08 -14.68
C ALA A 91 -8.66 -6.57 -14.51
N ASP A 92 -9.63 -7.34 -15.00
CA ASP A 92 -11.09 -7.06 -14.98
C ASP A 92 -11.80 -7.90 -13.90
#